data_AF-A0A2D5Y2L4-F1
#
_entry.id   AF-A0A2D5Y2L4-F1
#
_cell.length_a   1.000
_cell.length_b   1.000
_cell.length_c   1.000
_cell.angle_alpha   90.00
_cell.angle_beta   90.00
_cell.angle_gamma   90.00
#
_symmetry.space_group_name_H-M   'P 1'
#
loop_
_entity.id
_entity.type
_entity.pdbx_description
1 polymer ?
#
loop_
_entity_poly.entity_id
_entity_poly.type
_entity_poly.pdbx_seq_one_letter_code
_entity_poly.pdbx_strand_id
1 'polypeptide(L)'
;MEVVQKSAEHHFLTNLQKLKNSPHGWAILYFSLSKYINHNEILANSGAINKYLAQKRQDAQDHFLALKDEAGHVPKGTMYLFEDNDIALVAPYNSDESKANLKALYKFMASRFEKGLADFGILEHELYTYQKIVDQKFLSAKRIAAYREMADRHKTTSIPLRRERREHALVQVIEDDRFTASYAAGILNREYDMILSRCGEDAIVQYIENAPDIVFIDIHLPGLSGHDVLKALKTVDPNIFAVMLSVDTVRDNIVKSAEGGANNFLKKPFSKERLLNVVKTSPFIQGSMRRGLSDHTH
;
A
#
# COMPACT_ATOMS: atom_id res chain seq x y z
N MET A 1 -0.61 19.23 24.98
CA MET A 1 -0.97 18.27 23.92
C MET A 1 0.23 18.11 23.00
N GLU A 2 0.64 16.87 22.75
CA GLU A 2 1.71 16.55 21.81
C GLU A 2 1.14 16.44 20.38
N VAL A 3 1.90 16.86 19.37
CA VAL A 3 1.51 16.80 17.96
C VAL A 3 2.59 16.06 17.18
N VAL A 4 2.18 15.02 16.45
CA VAL A 4 3.06 14.18 15.64
C VAL A 4 2.55 14.12 14.21
N GLN A 5 3.37 14.51 13.25
CA GLN A 5 3.05 14.43 11.82
C GLN A 5 4.13 13.66 11.05
N LYS A 6 5.40 13.92 11.37
CA LYS A 6 6.51 13.17 10.79
C LYS A 6 6.60 11.79 11.45
N SER A 7 6.65 10.74 10.64
CA SER A 7 6.72 9.35 11.13
C SER A 7 5.59 9.00 12.10
N ALA A 8 4.40 9.58 11.86
CA ALA A 8 3.25 9.47 12.75
C ALA A 8 2.83 8.01 12.99
N GLU A 9 2.89 7.14 11.97
CA GLU A 9 2.55 5.72 12.07
C GLU A 9 3.45 4.98 13.05
N HIS A 10 4.77 5.22 12.97
CA HIS A 10 5.75 4.59 13.86
C HIS A 10 5.61 5.09 15.29
N HIS A 11 5.42 6.40 15.46
CA HIS A 11 5.19 6.98 16.78
C HIS A 11 3.87 6.48 17.39
N PHE A 12 2.81 6.43 16.58
CA PHE A 12 1.50 5.95 17.00
C PHE A 12 1.57 4.49 17.44
N LEU A 13 2.23 3.62 16.66
CA LEU A 13 2.48 2.22 17.06
C LEU A 13 3.23 2.15 18.39
N THR A 14 4.32 2.92 18.52
CA THR A 14 5.12 2.95 19.76
C THR A 14 4.28 3.40 20.95
N ASN A 15 3.42 4.42 20.78
CA ASN A 15 2.54 4.91 21.83
C ASN A 15 1.49 3.86 22.20
N LEU A 16 0.81 3.26 21.22
CA LEU A 16 -0.17 2.19 21.45
C LEU A 16 0.46 0.98 22.14
N GLN A 17 1.70 0.59 21.80
CA GLN A 17 2.41 -0.50 22.48
C GLN A 17 2.69 -0.18 23.95
N LYS A 18 3.06 1.07 24.27
CA LYS A 18 3.21 1.50 25.68
C LYS A 18 1.88 1.42 26.42
N LEU A 19 0.81 1.90 25.80
CA LEU A 19 -0.54 1.88 26.38
C LEU A 19 -1.13 0.48 26.49
N LYS A 20 -0.70 -0.47 25.66
CA LYS A 20 -1.09 -1.89 25.77
C LYS A 20 -0.79 -2.49 27.15
N ASN A 21 0.26 -2.00 27.82
CA ASN A 21 0.64 -2.47 29.15
C ASN A 21 -0.20 -1.85 30.28
N SER A 22 -0.97 -0.79 29.99
CA SER A 22 -1.86 -0.11 30.94
C SER A 22 -2.97 0.64 30.18
N PRO A 23 -3.92 -0.09 29.53
CA PRO A 23 -4.87 0.52 28.61
C PRO A 23 -6.03 1.24 29.33
N HIS A 24 -6.17 1.02 30.64
CA HIS A 24 -7.21 1.61 31.47
C HIS A 24 -7.15 3.14 31.43
N GLY A 25 -8.31 3.77 31.23
CA GLY A 25 -8.43 5.21 31.32
C GLY A 25 -7.81 5.96 30.15
N TRP A 26 -7.77 5.36 28.96
CA TRP A 26 -7.39 6.02 27.70
C TRP A 26 -8.47 5.81 26.64
N ALA A 27 -8.63 6.81 25.78
CA ALA A 27 -9.51 6.74 24.62
C ALA A 27 -8.78 7.21 23.36
N ILE A 28 -9.31 6.80 22.21
CA ILE A 28 -8.91 7.25 20.89
C ILE A 28 -10.09 7.93 20.18
N LEU A 29 -9.85 9.12 19.65
CA LEU A 29 -10.67 9.69 18.57
C LEU A 29 -9.97 9.42 17.26
N TYR A 30 -10.71 8.95 16.27
CA TYR A 30 -10.16 8.57 14.99
C TYR A 30 -10.96 9.16 13.84
N PHE A 31 -10.28 9.76 12.86
CA PHE A 31 -10.89 10.40 11.70
C PHE A 31 -10.29 9.82 10.41
N SER A 32 -11.11 9.08 9.66
CA SER A 32 -10.72 8.30 8.49
C SER A 32 -10.77 9.11 7.19
N LEU A 33 -10.07 10.24 7.09
CA LEU A 33 -10.05 11.10 5.89
C LEU A 33 -9.53 10.40 4.63
N SER A 34 -8.68 9.38 4.79
CA SER A 34 -8.22 8.47 3.75
C SER A 34 -9.37 7.81 2.97
N LYS A 35 -10.57 7.67 3.55
CA LYS A 35 -11.76 7.17 2.84
C LYS A 35 -12.25 8.14 1.74
N TYR A 36 -11.86 9.42 1.79
CA TYR A 36 -12.14 10.38 0.72
C TYR A 36 -11.18 10.27 -0.48
N ILE A 37 -10.14 9.42 -0.39
CA ILE A 37 -9.22 9.20 -1.49
C ILE A 37 -9.88 8.24 -2.49
N ASN A 38 -10.29 8.80 -3.63
CA ASN A 38 -10.91 8.02 -4.70
C ASN A 38 -9.84 7.35 -5.57
N HIS A 39 -9.65 6.05 -5.36
CA HIS A 39 -8.69 5.25 -6.11
C HIS A 39 -8.97 5.27 -7.63
N ASN A 40 -10.23 5.14 -8.04
CA ASN A 40 -10.57 5.11 -9.46
C ASN A 40 -10.28 6.44 -10.16
N GLU A 41 -10.46 7.56 -9.46
CA GLU A 41 -10.13 8.90 -9.96
C GLU A 41 -8.61 9.07 -10.14
N ILE A 42 -7.82 8.61 -9.16
CA ILE A 42 -6.35 8.59 -9.24
C ILE A 42 -5.88 7.79 -10.45
N LEU A 43 -6.43 6.58 -10.62
CA LEU A 43 -6.05 5.71 -11.75
C LEU A 43 -6.50 6.27 -13.10
N ALA A 44 -7.64 6.96 -13.17
CA ALA A 44 -8.15 7.55 -14.40
C ALA A 44 -7.35 8.76 -14.87
N ASN A 45 -6.63 9.45 -13.97
CA ASN A 45 -5.87 10.66 -14.29
C ASN A 45 -4.48 10.65 -13.64
N SER A 46 -3.59 9.80 -14.15
CA SER A 46 -2.22 9.67 -13.64
C SER A 46 -1.43 10.99 -13.67
N GLY A 47 -1.70 11.87 -14.63
CA GLY A 47 -1.08 13.18 -14.75
C GLY A 47 -1.47 14.17 -13.65
N ALA A 48 -2.59 13.96 -12.97
CA ALA A 48 -3.10 14.85 -11.93
C ALA A 48 -2.89 14.30 -10.50
N ILE A 49 -2.29 13.12 -10.33
CA ILE A 49 -2.15 12.45 -9.02
C ILE A 49 -1.50 13.38 -7.99
N ASN A 50 -0.39 14.02 -8.32
CA ASN A 50 0.30 14.92 -7.39
C ASN A 50 -0.58 16.09 -6.94
N LYS A 51 -1.32 16.71 -7.87
CA LYS A 51 -2.26 17.79 -7.56
C LYS A 51 -3.41 17.30 -6.67
N TYR A 52 -3.97 16.13 -6.99
CA TYR A 52 -5.04 15.51 -6.23
C TYR A 52 -4.60 15.21 -4.78
N LEU A 53 -3.46 14.54 -4.61
CA LEU A 53 -2.92 14.20 -3.29
C LEU A 53 -2.53 15.44 -2.49
N ALA A 54 -1.97 16.47 -3.13
CA ALA A 54 -1.67 17.74 -2.48
C ALA A 54 -2.93 18.43 -1.95
N GLN A 55 -4.02 18.46 -2.74
CA GLN A 55 -5.30 19.00 -2.28
C GLN A 55 -5.83 18.23 -1.07
N LYS A 56 -5.86 16.88 -1.14
CA LYS A 56 -6.33 16.05 -0.02
C LYS A 56 -5.47 16.21 1.23
N ARG A 57 -4.15 16.42 1.06
CA ARG A 57 -3.25 16.72 2.17
C ARG A 57 -3.56 18.07 2.81
N GLN A 58 -3.84 19.10 2.00
CA GLN A 58 -4.22 20.42 2.49
C GLN A 58 -5.53 20.36 3.27
N ASP A 59 -6.57 19.71 2.72
CA ASP A 59 -7.87 19.55 3.38
C ASP A 59 -7.70 18.89 4.77
N ALA A 60 -6.87 17.85 4.86
CA ALA A 60 -6.59 17.17 6.11
C ALA A 60 -5.77 18.01 7.08
N GLN A 61 -4.84 18.83 6.59
CA GLN A 61 -4.08 19.77 7.40
C GLN A 61 -5.00 20.81 8.06
N ASP A 62 -5.99 21.30 7.32
CA ASP A 62 -6.97 22.27 7.80
C ASP A 62 -7.86 21.65 8.89
N HIS A 63 -8.34 20.43 8.68
CA HIS A 63 -9.08 19.67 9.71
C HIS A 63 -8.24 19.38 10.95
N PHE A 64 -6.96 19.05 10.77
CA PHE A 64 -6.03 18.79 11.86
C PHE A 64 -5.79 20.03 12.72
N LEU A 65 -5.63 21.20 12.09
CA LEU A 65 -5.46 22.47 12.81
C LEU A 65 -6.74 22.85 13.56
N ALA A 66 -7.92 22.71 12.95
CA ALA A 66 -9.18 22.96 13.63
C ALA A 66 -9.39 22.05 14.86
N LEU A 67 -9.03 20.76 14.75
CA LEU A 67 -9.08 19.84 15.88
C LEU A 67 -8.07 20.24 16.97
N LYS A 68 -6.87 20.64 16.60
CA LYS A 68 -5.81 21.07 17.52
C LYS A 68 -6.28 22.23 18.40
N ASP A 69 -6.93 23.22 17.79
CA ASP A 69 -7.36 24.43 18.48
C ASP A 69 -8.43 24.12 19.53
N GLU A 70 -9.43 23.29 19.19
CA GLU A 70 -10.44 22.84 20.15
C GLU A 70 -9.88 21.91 21.24
N ALA A 71 -8.95 21.02 20.85
CA ALA A 71 -8.37 20.05 21.77
C ALA A 71 -7.34 20.67 22.75
N GLY A 72 -7.11 21.99 22.70
CA GLY A 72 -6.16 22.71 23.56
C GLY A 72 -6.38 22.48 25.07
N HIS A 73 -7.61 22.14 25.47
CA HIS A 73 -8.00 21.88 26.86
C HIS A 73 -7.87 20.39 27.26
N VAL A 74 -7.44 19.50 26.37
CA VAL A 74 -7.29 18.06 26.66
C VAL A 74 -5.89 17.80 27.25
N PRO A 75 -5.78 17.52 28.56
CA PRO A 75 -4.47 17.32 29.20
C PRO A 75 -3.85 16.00 28.73
N LYS A 76 -2.53 16.02 28.48
CA LYS A 76 -1.69 14.84 28.18
C LYS A 76 -2.15 13.98 26.98
N GLY A 77 -2.89 14.54 26.03
CA GLY A 77 -3.19 13.89 24.75
C GLY A 77 -2.06 14.01 23.73
N THR A 78 -1.97 13.02 22.82
CA THR A 78 -1.11 13.04 21.63
C THR A 78 -1.97 12.96 20.37
N MET A 79 -1.78 13.90 19.46
CA MET A 79 -2.51 14.01 18.22
C MET A 79 -1.62 13.69 17.01
N TYR A 80 -2.16 12.95 16.06
CA TYR A 80 -1.46 12.40 14.91
C TYR A 80 -2.10 12.87 13.61
N LEU A 81 -1.27 13.29 12.65
CA LEU A 81 -1.66 13.40 11.24
C LEU A 81 -0.83 12.39 10.46
N PHE A 82 -1.47 11.32 10.00
CA PHE A 82 -0.83 10.23 9.26
C PHE A 82 -0.54 10.62 7.80
N GLU A 83 0.34 9.88 7.12
CA GLU A 83 0.69 10.10 5.71
C GLU A 83 -0.51 9.94 4.76
N ASP A 84 -1.46 9.08 5.14
CA ASP A 84 -2.70 8.84 4.41
C ASP A 84 -3.81 9.85 4.72
N ASN A 85 -3.47 10.91 5.45
CA ASN A 85 -4.33 12.01 5.86
C ASN A 85 -5.28 11.69 7.01
N ASP A 86 -5.29 10.48 7.55
CA ASP A 86 -6.08 10.19 8.74
C ASP A 86 -5.56 10.96 9.95
N ILE A 87 -6.48 11.26 10.86
CA ILE A 87 -6.17 11.98 12.10
C ILE A 87 -6.54 11.09 13.28
N ALA A 88 -5.67 11.03 14.28
CA ALA A 88 -5.96 10.36 15.55
C ALA A 88 -5.66 11.29 16.73
N LEU A 89 -6.45 11.20 17.79
CA LEU A 89 -6.14 11.76 19.10
C LEU A 89 -6.21 10.65 20.13
N VAL A 90 -5.08 10.36 20.78
CA VAL A 90 -5.02 9.44 21.93
C VAL A 90 -4.89 10.28 23.19
N ALA A 91 -5.84 10.12 24.12
CA ALA A 91 -5.91 10.97 25.30
C ALA A 91 -6.45 10.25 26.54
N PRO A 92 -6.16 10.75 27.75
CA PRO A 92 -6.73 10.23 28.98
C PRO A 92 -8.27 10.29 29.00
N TYR A 93 -8.89 9.25 29.52
CA TYR A 93 -10.32 9.04 29.68
C TYR A 93 -10.64 8.48 31.08
N ASN A 94 -10.03 9.07 32.12
CA ASN A 94 -9.99 8.53 33.49
C ASN A 94 -10.68 9.43 34.54
N SER A 95 -11.04 10.66 34.20
CA SER A 95 -11.81 11.60 35.05
C SER A 95 -13.09 12.06 34.35
N ASP A 96 -14.10 12.49 35.10
CA ASP A 96 -15.35 12.99 34.49
C ASP A 96 -15.14 14.21 33.58
N GLU A 97 -14.20 15.08 33.94
CA GLU A 97 -13.76 16.20 33.11
C GLU A 97 -13.15 15.71 31.78
N SER A 98 -12.20 14.77 31.82
CA SER A 98 -11.57 14.23 30.60
C SER A 98 -12.59 13.54 29.69
N LYS A 99 -13.54 12.81 30.27
CA LYS A 99 -14.64 12.16 29.55
C LYS A 99 -15.57 13.19 28.88
N ALA A 100 -15.92 14.26 29.59
CA ALA A 100 -16.76 15.33 29.05
C ALA A 100 -16.06 16.05 27.88
N ASN A 101 -14.78 16.41 28.05
CA ASN A 101 -13.98 17.09 27.05
C ASN A 101 -13.83 16.26 25.76
N LEU A 102 -13.50 14.97 25.87
CA LEU A 102 -13.36 14.10 24.70
C LEU A 102 -14.68 13.83 23.99
N LYS A 103 -15.79 13.70 24.72
CA LYS A 103 -17.12 13.57 24.11
C LYS A 103 -17.55 14.84 23.37
N ALA A 104 -17.25 16.02 23.93
CA ALA A 104 -17.52 17.30 23.27
C ALA A 104 -16.69 17.44 21.99
N LEU A 105 -15.40 17.12 22.06
CA LEU A 105 -14.48 17.15 20.92
C LEU A 105 -14.90 16.19 19.81
N TYR A 106 -15.28 14.95 20.18
CA TYR A 106 -15.82 13.98 19.23
C TYR A 106 -17.07 14.53 18.52
N LYS A 107 -18.04 15.09 19.27
CA LYS A 107 -19.26 15.68 18.67
C LYS A 107 -18.95 16.84 17.73
N PHE A 108 -18.04 17.73 18.12
CA PHE A 108 -17.60 18.88 17.32
C PHE A 108 -16.96 18.45 15.99
N MET A 109 -16.14 17.39 16.01
CA MET A 109 -15.51 16.91 14.79
C MET A 109 -16.46 16.05 13.96
N ALA A 110 -17.26 15.19 14.60
CA ALA A 110 -18.24 14.36 13.91
C ALA A 110 -19.27 15.21 13.15
N SER A 111 -19.61 16.41 13.63
CA SER A 111 -20.48 17.34 12.89
C SER A 111 -19.84 17.98 11.65
N ARG A 112 -18.52 17.84 11.46
CA ARG A 112 -17.78 18.35 10.30
C ARG A 112 -17.56 17.31 9.20
N PHE A 113 -17.85 16.05 9.48
CA PHE A 113 -17.60 14.95 8.56
C PHE A 113 -18.90 14.23 8.20
N GLU A 114 -18.89 13.54 7.06
CA GLU A 114 -19.94 12.59 6.74
C GLU A 114 -19.97 11.44 7.77
N LYS A 115 -21.14 10.81 7.89
CA LYS A 115 -21.36 9.71 8.83
C LYS A 115 -20.39 8.56 8.53
N GLY A 116 -19.72 8.05 9.58
CA GLY A 116 -18.82 6.89 9.49
C GLY A 116 -17.33 7.23 9.24
N LEU A 117 -16.98 8.51 9.31
CA LEU A 117 -15.60 8.98 9.21
C LEU A 117 -14.96 9.31 10.55
N ALA A 118 -15.77 9.68 11.55
CA ALA A 118 -15.32 9.84 12.92
C ALA A 118 -15.66 8.58 13.72
N ASP A 119 -14.73 8.14 14.55
CA ASP A 119 -14.90 7.02 15.48
C ASP A 119 -14.34 7.36 16.86
N PHE A 120 -14.89 6.69 17.88
CA PHE A 120 -14.53 6.85 19.29
C PHE A 120 -14.32 5.47 19.91
N GLY A 121 -13.11 5.19 20.40
CA GLY A 121 -12.75 3.92 21.03
C GLY A 121 -12.21 4.11 22.45
N ILE A 122 -12.50 3.16 23.34
CA ILE A 122 -11.88 3.07 24.68
C ILE A 122 -10.80 1.99 24.62
N LEU A 123 -9.56 2.32 25.02
CA LEU A 123 -8.39 1.44 24.84
C LEU A 123 -8.51 0.09 25.55
N GLU A 124 -9.13 0.07 26.72
CA GLU A 124 -9.29 -1.13 27.54
C GLU A 124 -10.06 -2.28 26.85
N HIS A 125 -11.07 -1.96 26.04
CA HIS A 125 -12.00 -2.96 25.52
C HIS A 125 -11.61 -3.51 24.13
N GLU A 126 -10.56 -2.98 23.52
CA GLU A 126 -10.35 -3.07 22.07
C GLU A 126 -8.92 -3.44 21.65
N LEU A 127 -8.22 -4.24 22.47
CA LEU A 127 -6.82 -4.66 22.21
C LEU A 127 -6.55 -5.17 20.78
N TYR A 128 -7.48 -5.93 20.20
CA TYR A 128 -7.40 -6.42 18.82
C TYR A 128 -7.61 -5.31 17.77
N THR A 129 -8.48 -4.34 18.07
CA THR A 129 -8.76 -3.19 17.20
C THR A 129 -7.50 -2.33 17.02
N TYR A 130 -6.65 -2.18 18.03
CA TYR A 130 -5.41 -1.39 17.92
C TYR A 130 -4.41 -1.94 16.92
N GLN A 131 -4.19 -3.26 16.93
CA GLN A 131 -3.29 -3.88 15.95
C GLN A 131 -3.83 -3.67 14.52
N LYS A 132 -5.15 -3.82 14.35
CA LYS A 132 -5.81 -3.62 13.06
C LYS A 132 -5.68 -2.18 12.55
N ILE A 133 -5.85 -1.18 13.41
CA ILE A 133 -5.68 0.24 13.04
C ILE A 133 -4.24 0.49 12.58
N VAL A 134 -3.25 -0.01 13.33
CA VAL A 134 -1.83 0.13 12.99
C VAL A 134 -1.54 -0.49 11.62
N ASP A 135 -1.93 -1.74 11.42
CA ASP A 135 -1.68 -2.46 10.17
C ASP A 135 -2.33 -1.73 8.98
N GLN A 136 -3.55 -1.22 9.18
CA GLN A 136 -4.23 -0.38 8.20
C GLN A 136 -3.46 0.90 7.88
N LYS A 137 -2.85 1.58 8.87
CA LYS A 137 -2.10 2.82 8.65
C LYS A 137 -0.81 2.60 7.90
N PHE A 138 -0.08 1.53 8.20
CA PHE A 138 1.09 1.18 7.39
C PHE A 138 0.70 0.86 5.94
N LEU A 139 -0.41 0.15 5.75
CA LEU A 139 -0.88 -0.20 4.41
C LEU A 139 -1.34 1.02 3.61
N SER A 140 -2.11 1.92 4.21
CA SER A 140 -2.58 3.14 3.54
C SER A 140 -1.46 4.15 3.32
N ALA A 141 -0.48 4.27 4.23
CA ALA A 141 0.71 5.07 4.00
C ALA A 141 1.52 4.56 2.79
N LYS A 142 1.70 3.24 2.67
CA LYS A 142 2.29 2.62 1.48
C LYS A 142 1.48 2.90 0.22
N ARG A 143 0.15 2.96 0.31
CA ARG A 143 -0.72 3.31 -0.81
C ARG A 143 -0.46 4.73 -1.32
N ILE A 144 -0.30 5.69 -0.40
CA ILE A 144 0.07 7.06 -0.79
C ILE A 144 1.43 7.08 -1.47
N ALA A 145 2.41 6.35 -0.94
CA ALA A 145 3.72 6.22 -1.57
C ALA A 145 3.61 5.63 -2.98
N ALA A 146 2.82 4.57 -3.17
CA ALA A 146 2.55 3.98 -4.48
C ALA A 146 1.99 4.99 -5.48
N TYR A 147 1.01 5.81 -5.08
CA TYR A 147 0.47 6.85 -5.96
C TYR A 147 1.50 7.93 -6.29
N ARG A 148 2.34 8.34 -5.33
CA ARG A 148 3.43 9.30 -5.58
C ARG A 148 4.43 8.74 -6.59
N GLU A 149 4.79 7.46 -6.49
CA GLU A 149 5.63 6.77 -7.47
C GLU A 149 4.98 6.72 -8.85
N MET A 150 3.68 6.45 -8.94
CA MET A 150 2.94 6.48 -10.20
C MET A 150 2.94 7.88 -10.85
N ALA A 151 3.00 8.94 -10.04
CA ALA A 151 3.05 10.31 -10.53
C ALA A 151 4.46 10.75 -10.97
N ASP A 152 5.51 9.99 -10.63
CA ASP A 152 6.88 10.28 -11.05
C ASP A 152 7.08 9.91 -12.53
N ARG A 153 7.00 10.93 -13.39
CA ARG A 153 7.20 10.77 -14.83
C ARG A 153 8.60 10.30 -15.19
N HIS A 154 9.64 10.65 -14.43
CA HIS A 154 10.99 10.18 -14.72
C HIS A 154 11.07 8.67 -14.49
N LYS A 155 10.55 8.18 -13.36
CA LYS A 155 10.59 6.74 -13.06
C LYS A 155 9.72 5.95 -14.03
N THR A 156 8.49 6.38 -14.26
CA THR A 156 7.53 5.67 -15.12
C THR A 156 7.95 5.65 -16.60
N THR A 157 8.35 6.77 -17.20
CA THR A 157 8.76 6.80 -18.62
C THR A 157 10.09 6.07 -18.89
N SER A 158 10.94 5.91 -17.87
CA SER A 158 12.21 5.19 -18.00
C SER A 158 12.09 3.66 -17.85
N ILE A 159 10.90 3.12 -17.55
CA ILE A 159 10.68 1.67 -17.36
C ILE A 159 11.22 0.85 -18.54
N PRO A 160 10.88 1.14 -19.82
CA PRO A 160 11.35 0.35 -20.95
C PRO A 160 12.89 0.37 -21.09
N LEU A 161 13.49 1.56 -20.91
CA LEU A 161 14.95 1.73 -21.01
C LEU A 161 15.69 0.96 -19.91
N ARG A 162 15.14 0.95 -18.69
CA ARG A 162 15.73 0.21 -17.56
C ARG A 162 15.68 -1.31 -17.76
N ARG A 163 14.60 -1.83 -18.35
CA ARG A 163 14.53 -3.24 -18.77
C ARG A 163 15.55 -3.57 -19.84
N GLU A 164 15.59 -2.77 -20.90
CA GLU A 164 16.49 -3.00 -22.05
C GLU A 164 17.97 -3.00 -21.64
N ARG A 165 18.36 -2.12 -20.71
CA ARG A 165 19.74 -2.01 -20.23
C ARG A 165 20.14 -3.09 -19.22
N ARG A 166 19.19 -3.82 -18.62
CA ARG A 166 19.49 -4.80 -17.57
C ARG A 166 20.25 -6.00 -18.15
N GLU A 167 21.20 -6.54 -17.39
CA GLU A 167 22.00 -7.71 -17.79
C GLU A 167 21.33 -9.02 -17.37
N HIS A 168 20.74 -9.04 -16.17
CA HIS A 168 20.03 -10.19 -15.60
C HIS A 168 18.53 -9.92 -15.54
N ALA A 169 17.72 -10.88 -15.95
CA ALA A 169 16.27 -10.71 -15.90
C ALA A 169 15.77 -10.63 -14.45
N LEU A 170 14.90 -9.66 -14.19
CA LEU A 170 14.33 -9.37 -12.88
C LEU A 170 12.86 -9.79 -12.83
N VAL A 171 12.53 -10.65 -11.87
CA VAL A 171 11.19 -11.16 -11.63
C VAL A 171 10.63 -10.55 -10.35
N GLN A 172 9.45 -9.94 -10.42
CA GLN A 172 8.72 -9.55 -9.21
C GLN A 172 7.64 -10.60 -8.90
N VAL A 173 7.55 -11.01 -7.63
CA VAL A 173 6.45 -11.87 -7.14
C VAL A 173 5.72 -11.11 -6.04
N ILE A 174 4.40 -10.98 -6.20
CA ILE A 174 3.52 -10.30 -5.26
C ILE A 174 2.63 -11.36 -4.60
N GLU A 175 2.98 -11.69 -3.35
CA GLU A 175 2.44 -12.82 -2.61
C GLU A 175 2.56 -12.55 -1.11
N ASP A 176 1.44 -12.56 -0.38
CA ASP A 176 1.44 -12.32 1.06
C ASP A 176 1.71 -13.60 1.88
N ASP A 177 1.33 -14.77 1.34
CA ASP A 177 1.65 -16.07 1.91
C ASP A 177 3.15 -16.38 1.85
N ARG A 178 3.76 -16.50 3.03
CA ARG A 178 5.21 -16.68 3.15
C ARG A 178 5.68 -18.00 2.56
N PHE A 179 4.87 -19.04 2.62
CA PHE A 179 5.25 -20.35 2.10
C PHE A 179 5.31 -20.33 0.57
N THR A 180 4.26 -19.84 -0.08
CA THR A 180 4.18 -19.70 -1.54
C THR A 180 5.25 -18.74 -2.06
N ALA A 181 5.45 -17.59 -1.40
CA ALA A 181 6.50 -16.64 -1.76
C ALA A 181 7.90 -17.26 -1.68
N SER A 182 8.18 -17.99 -0.59
CA SER A 182 9.48 -18.67 -0.40
C SER A 182 9.69 -19.81 -1.39
N TYR A 183 8.63 -20.55 -1.73
CA TYR A 183 8.68 -21.62 -2.72
C TYR A 183 8.99 -21.07 -4.12
N ALA A 184 8.27 -20.03 -4.56
CA ALA A 184 8.56 -19.34 -5.82
C ALA A 184 10.00 -18.81 -5.83
N ALA A 185 10.46 -18.23 -4.72
CA ALA A 185 11.81 -17.71 -4.61
C ALA A 185 12.90 -18.78 -4.68
N GLY A 186 12.73 -19.92 -4.01
CA GLY A 186 13.67 -21.04 -4.08
C GLY A 186 13.80 -21.64 -5.48
N ILE A 187 12.79 -21.46 -6.34
CA ILE A 187 12.82 -21.84 -7.75
C ILE A 187 13.53 -20.78 -8.59
N LEU A 188 13.08 -19.52 -8.49
CA LEU A 188 13.43 -18.45 -9.43
C LEU A 188 14.79 -17.81 -9.17
N ASN A 189 15.22 -17.68 -7.90
CA ASN A 189 16.52 -17.09 -7.54
C ASN A 189 17.74 -17.85 -8.10
N ARG A 190 17.53 -19.02 -8.72
CA ARG A 190 18.60 -19.80 -9.37
C ARG A 190 18.96 -19.26 -10.75
N GLU A 191 18.02 -18.59 -11.41
CA GLU A 191 18.15 -18.18 -12.82
C GLU A 191 17.86 -16.68 -13.02
N TYR A 192 17.23 -16.01 -12.04
CA TYR A 192 16.74 -14.64 -12.15
C TYR A 192 16.99 -13.85 -10.87
N ASP A 193 17.19 -12.54 -11.04
CA ASP A 193 17.09 -11.60 -9.92
C ASP A 193 15.63 -11.47 -9.51
N MET A 194 15.37 -11.20 -8.22
CA MET A 194 14.00 -11.12 -7.74
C MET A 194 13.69 -10.04 -6.74
N ILE A 195 12.42 -9.62 -6.78
CA ILE A 195 11.78 -8.78 -5.78
C ILE A 195 10.54 -9.49 -5.26
N LEU A 196 10.41 -9.57 -3.93
CA LEU A 196 9.21 -10.07 -3.26
C LEU A 196 8.45 -8.90 -2.64
N SER A 197 7.18 -8.76 -3.00
CA SER A 197 6.26 -7.80 -2.38
C SER A 197 5.12 -8.56 -1.70
N ARG A 198 4.74 -8.14 -0.50
CA ARG A 198 3.72 -8.84 0.31
C ARG A 198 2.36 -8.15 0.33
N CYS A 199 2.22 -7.04 -0.37
CA CYS A 199 0.97 -6.33 -0.58
C CYS A 199 1.04 -5.54 -1.89
N GLY A 200 -0.12 -5.18 -2.43
CA GLY A 200 -0.20 -4.48 -3.71
C GLY A 200 0.42 -3.08 -3.68
N GLU A 201 0.30 -2.37 -2.56
CA GLU A 201 0.85 -1.03 -2.39
C GLU A 201 2.39 -1.02 -2.52
N ASP A 202 3.05 -1.92 -1.82
CA ASP A 202 4.50 -2.09 -1.89
C ASP A 202 4.94 -2.56 -3.29
N ALA A 203 4.14 -3.45 -3.90
CA ALA A 203 4.44 -3.95 -5.22
C ALA A 203 4.46 -2.87 -6.30
N ILE A 204 3.54 -1.91 -6.25
CA ILE A 204 3.51 -0.79 -7.19
C ILE A 204 4.77 0.07 -7.08
N VAL A 205 5.19 0.39 -5.85
CA VAL A 205 6.44 1.12 -5.59
C VAL A 205 7.61 0.35 -6.19
N GLN A 206 7.77 -0.92 -5.80
CA GLN A 206 8.89 -1.74 -6.24
C GLN A 206 8.91 -1.96 -7.75
N TYR A 207 7.75 -2.09 -8.39
CA TYR A 207 7.65 -2.23 -9.83
C TYR A 207 8.16 -0.97 -10.54
N ILE A 208 7.71 0.21 -10.12
CA ILE A 208 8.09 1.48 -10.73
C ILE A 208 9.58 1.73 -10.50
N GLU A 209 10.10 1.48 -9.30
CA GLU A 209 11.51 1.68 -8.96
C GLU A 209 12.46 0.75 -9.71
N ASN A 210 12.06 -0.51 -9.91
CA ASN A 210 12.98 -1.53 -10.40
C ASN A 210 12.69 -2.00 -11.83
N ALA A 211 11.51 -1.71 -12.41
CA ALA A 211 11.10 -2.08 -13.76
C ALA A 211 11.27 -3.58 -14.07
N PRO A 212 10.67 -4.50 -13.29
CA PRO A 212 10.85 -5.94 -13.48
C PRO A 212 10.41 -6.39 -14.89
N ASP A 213 11.05 -7.43 -15.42
CA ASP A 213 10.81 -8.00 -16.76
C ASP A 213 9.56 -8.88 -16.80
N ILE A 214 9.08 -9.31 -15.64
CA ILE A 214 7.82 -10.02 -15.45
C ILE A 214 7.38 -9.83 -14.00
N VAL A 215 6.07 -9.72 -13.80
CA VAL A 215 5.48 -9.68 -12.48
C VAL A 215 4.41 -10.75 -12.31
N PHE A 216 4.51 -11.52 -11.23
CA PHE A 216 3.49 -12.45 -10.78
C PHE A 216 2.65 -11.79 -9.68
N ILE A 217 1.34 -11.77 -9.85
CA ILE A 217 0.41 -11.03 -8.98
C ILE A 217 -0.60 -11.99 -8.38
N ASP A 218 -0.56 -12.23 -7.08
CA ASP A 218 -1.69 -12.89 -6.42
C ASP A 218 -2.95 -12.03 -6.53
N ILE A 219 -4.07 -12.67 -6.88
CA ILE A 219 -5.38 -12.04 -6.87
C ILE A 219 -5.78 -11.61 -5.46
N HIS A 220 -5.48 -12.44 -4.46
CA HIS A 220 -5.96 -12.27 -3.09
C HIS A 220 -4.92 -11.65 -2.17
N LEU A 221 -4.63 -10.36 -2.39
CA LEU A 221 -3.69 -9.59 -1.57
C LEU A 221 -4.40 -8.80 -0.46
N PRO A 222 -3.73 -8.54 0.68
CA PRO A 222 -4.19 -7.56 1.65
C PRO A 222 -4.08 -6.14 1.06
N GLY A 223 -5.11 -5.32 1.30
CA GLY A 223 -5.15 -3.94 0.81
C GLY A 223 -5.70 -3.85 -0.61
N LEU A 224 -4.83 -3.58 -1.58
CA LEU A 224 -5.17 -3.62 -2.99
C LEU A 224 -5.28 -5.07 -3.46
N SER A 225 -6.35 -5.42 -4.19
CA SER A 225 -6.45 -6.73 -4.83
C SER A 225 -5.46 -6.85 -5.99
N GLY A 226 -5.12 -8.06 -6.43
CA GLY A 226 -4.23 -8.25 -7.57
C GLY A 226 -4.74 -7.60 -8.86
N HIS A 227 -6.07 -7.49 -9.02
CA HIS A 227 -6.66 -6.78 -10.15
C HIS A 227 -6.45 -5.27 -10.05
N ASP A 228 -6.53 -4.70 -8.86
CA ASP A 228 -6.25 -3.27 -8.64
C ASP A 228 -4.79 -2.95 -8.91
N VAL A 229 -3.88 -3.85 -8.49
CA VAL A 229 -2.45 -3.75 -8.80
C VAL A 229 -2.20 -3.81 -10.29
N LEU A 230 -2.75 -4.81 -10.99
CA LEU A 230 -2.64 -4.92 -12.45
C LEU A 230 -3.12 -3.65 -13.15
N LYS A 231 -4.30 -3.16 -12.77
CA LYS A 231 -4.88 -1.93 -13.31
C LYS A 231 -3.95 -0.73 -13.08
N ALA A 232 -3.45 -0.57 -11.86
CA ALA A 232 -2.53 0.52 -11.50
C ALA A 232 -1.21 0.45 -12.28
N LEU A 233 -0.63 -0.74 -12.44
CA LEU A 233 0.61 -0.90 -13.19
C LEU A 233 0.42 -0.68 -14.69
N LYS A 234 -0.70 -1.12 -15.26
CA LYS A 234 -1.04 -0.87 -16.67
C LYS A 234 -1.20 0.62 -16.99
N THR A 235 -1.60 1.47 -16.02
CA THR A 235 -1.72 2.92 -16.27
C THR A 235 -0.35 3.61 -16.41
N VAL A 236 0.69 3.07 -15.78
CA VAL A 236 2.06 3.63 -15.82
C VAL A 236 2.98 2.91 -16.80
N ASP A 237 2.72 1.63 -17.07
CA ASP A 237 3.44 0.80 -18.04
C ASP A 237 2.45 -0.06 -18.84
N PRO A 238 1.94 0.44 -19.98
CA PRO A 238 1.01 -0.30 -20.83
C PRO A 238 1.56 -1.66 -21.31
N ASN A 239 2.89 -1.78 -21.40
CA ASN A 239 3.59 -2.96 -21.92
C ASN A 239 3.99 -3.95 -20.83
N ILE A 240 3.61 -3.74 -19.57
CA ILE A 240 3.79 -4.69 -18.47
C ILE A 240 3.48 -6.13 -18.90
N PHE A 241 4.39 -7.05 -18.55
CA PHE A 241 4.16 -8.49 -18.64
C PHE A 241 3.72 -9.04 -17.29
N ALA A 242 2.40 -9.15 -17.09
CA ALA A 242 1.79 -9.56 -15.83
C ALA A 242 1.19 -10.96 -15.90
N VAL A 243 1.42 -11.74 -14.85
CA VAL A 243 0.88 -13.09 -14.67
C VAL A 243 0.06 -13.13 -13.39
N MET A 244 -1.22 -13.47 -13.49
CA MET A 244 -2.07 -13.59 -12.31
C MET A 244 -1.88 -14.96 -11.64
N LEU A 245 -1.70 -14.97 -10.33
CA LEU A 245 -1.66 -16.16 -9.49
C LEU A 245 -3.00 -16.31 -8.76
N SER A 246 -3.54 -17.53 -8.69
CA SER A 246 -4.79 -17.77 -7.97
C SER A 246 -4.94 -19.22 -7.53
N VAL A 247 -5.53 -19.44 -6.36
CA VAL A 247 -6.04 -20.75 -5.94
C VAL A 247 -7.35 -21.08 -6.68
N ASP A 248 -8.19 -20.06 -6.87
CA ASP A 248 -9.51 -20.16 -7.49
C ASP A 248 -9.42 -19.97 -9.01
N THR A 249 -9.69 -21.03 -9.75
CA THR A 249 -9.84 -20.99 -11.22
C THR A 249 -11.29 -20.76 -11.65
N VAL A 250 -12.05 -20.00 -10.87
CA VAL A 250 -13.40 -19.58 -11.26
C VAL A 250 -13.28 -18.76 -12.54
N ARG A 251 -14.14 -19.07 -13.52
CA ARG A 251 -14.11 -18.48 -14.86
C ARG A 251 -14.06 -16.95 -14.83
N ASP A 252 -14.79 -16.35 -13.91
CA ASP A 252 -14.89 -14.89 -13.76
C ASP A 252 -13.55 -14.23 -13.41
N ASN A 253 -12.72 -14.84 -12.56
CA ASN A 253 -11.40 -14.30 -12.22
C ASN A 253 -10.45 -14.34 -13.43
N ILE A 254 -10.53 -15.40 -14.24
CA ILE A 254 -9.72 -15.55 -15.46
C ILE A 254 -10.16 -14.50 -16.49
N VAL A 255 -11.47 -14.35 -16.70
CA VAL A 255 -12.03 -13.36 -17.62
C VAL A 255 -11.66 -11.94 -17.18
N LYS A 256 -11.88 -11.59 -15.91
CA LYS A 256 -11.53 -10.28 -15.36
C LYS A 256 -10.03 -9.98 -15.45
N SER A 257 -9.19 -10.98 -15.23
CA SER A 257 -7.73 -10.86 -15.39
C SER A 257 -7.35 -10.56 -16.85
N ALA A 258 -7.92 -11.29 -17.80
CA ALA A 258 -7.67 -11.10 -19.22
C ALA A 258 -8.18 -9.74 -19.72
N GLU A 259 -9.39 -9.34 -19.33
CA GLU A 259 -9.95 -8.02 -19.64
C GLU A 259 -9.13 -6.87 -19.04
N GLY A 260 -8.51 -7.11 -17.86
CA GLY A 260 -7.57 -6.19 -17.23
C GLY A 260 -6.19 -6.13 -17.90
N GLY A 261 -5.94 -6.92 -18.95
CA GLY A 261 -4.70 -6.93 -19.71
C GLY A 261 -3.60 -7.81 -19.14
N ALA A 262 -3.93 -8.81 -18.31
CA ALA A 262 -2.96 -9.82 -17.89
C ALA A 262 -2.48 -10.64 -19.10
N ASN A 263 -1.19 -10.97 -19.12
CA ASN A 263 -0.58 -11.73 -20.20
C ASN A 263 -0.72 -13.23 -20.00
N ASN A 264 -0.80 -13.68 -18.74
CA ASN A 264 -0.93 -15.10 -18.41
C ASN A 264 -1.63 -15.30 -17.06
N PHE A 265 -1.99 -16.54 -16.77
CA PHE A 265 -2.60 -16.97 -15.52
C PHE A 265 -1.99 -18.28 -15.05
N LEU A 266 -1.52 -18.33 -13.80
CA LEU A 266 -0.90 -19.49 -13.20
C LEU A 266 -1.67 -19.94 -11.94
N LYS A 267 -2.31 -21.11 -12.03
CA LYS A 267 -3.03 -21.72 -10.92
C LYS A 267 -2.07 -22.17 -9.80
N LYS A 268 -2.42 -21.87 -8.56
CA LYS A 268 -1.81 -22.40 -7.34
C LYS A 268 -2.47 -23.73 -6.92
N PRO A 269 -1.70 -24.71 -6.41
CA PRO A 269 -0.24 -24.76 -6.39
C PRO A 269 0.32 -24.97 -7.80
N PHE A 270 1.50 -24.40 -8.07
CA PHE A 270 2.22 -24.57 -9.34
C PHE A 270 3.49 -25.38 -9.16
N SER A 271 3.89 -26.13 -10.19
CA SER A 271 5.17 -26.83 -10.20
C SER A 271 6.31 -25.87 -10.59
N LYS A 272 7.53 -26.23 -10.20
CA LYS A 272 8.77 -25.58 -10.67
C LYS A 272 8.77 -25.37 -12.19
N GLU A 273 8.44 -26.42 -12.93
CA GLU A 273 8.45 -26.39 -14.39
C GLU A 273 7.43 -25.39 -14.96
N ARG A 274 6.20 -25.38 -14.44
CA ARG A 274 5.18 -24.42 -14.88
C ARG A 274 5.59 -22.98 -14.61
N LEU A 275 6.14 -22.70 -13.43
CA LEU A 275 6.60 -21.35 -13.07
C LEU A 275 7.70 -20.87 -14.02
N LEU A 276 8.75 -21.68 -14.24
CA LEU A 276 9.85 -21.35 -15.14
C LEU A 276 9.40 -21.21 -16.60
N ASN A 277 8.48 -22.08 -17.06
CA ASN A 277 7.96 -21.98 -18.42
C ASN A 277 7.21 -20.67 -18.64
N VAL A 278 6.42 -20.21 -17.65
CA VAL A 278 5.74 -18.92 -17.74
C VAL A 278 6.74 -17.75 -17.78
N VAL A 279 7.80 -17.79 -16.96
CA VAL A 279 8.85 -16.76 -17.01
C VAL A 279 9.45 -16.62 -18.41
N LYS A 280 9.75 -17.74 -19.07
CA LYS A 280 10.30 -17.78 -20.44
C LYS A 280 9.35 -17.24 -21.51
N THR A 281 8.06 -17.05 -21.21
CA THR A 281 7.11 -16.43 -22.15
C THR A 281 7.17 -14.91 -22.14
N SER A 282 7.84 -14.28 -21.16
CA SER A 282 7.99 -12.82 -21.17
C SER A 282 8.87 -12.38 -22.34
N PRO A 283 8.42 -11.43 -23.19
CA PRO A 283 9.22 -10.92 -24.30
C PRO A 283 10.41 -10.07 -23.79
N PHE A 284 10.38 -9.64 -22.54
CA PHE A 284 11.47 -8.90 -21.90
C PHE A 284 12.59 -9.82 -21.41
N ILE A 285 12.30 -11.10 -21.23
CA ILE A 285 13.28 -12.11 -20.88
C ILE A 285 13.78 -12.73 -22.18
N GLN A 286 14.73 -12.05 -22.81
CA GLN A 286 15.50 -12.67 -23.87
C GLN A 286 16.33 -13.78 -23.24
N GLY A 287 16.33 -14.97 -23.86
CA GLY A 287 17.26 -16.03 -23.48
C GLY A 287 18.65 -15.45 -23.32
N SER A 288 19.33 -15.81 -22.23
CA SER A 288 20.62 -15.34 -21.71
C SER A 288 21.82 -15.43 -22.69
N MET A 289 21.59 -15.43 -24.00
CA MET A 289 22.53 -15.70 -25.09
C MET A 289 22.58 -14.61 -26.18
N ARG A 290 22.42 -13.31 -25.86
CA ARG A 290 22.61 -12.25 -26.88
C ARG A 290 23.67 -11.18 -26.62
N ARG A 291 24.53 -11.32 -25.61
CA ARG A 291 25.70 -10.42 -25.42
C ARG A 291 27.03 -11.15 -25.17
N GLY A 292 27.29 -12.22 -25.91
CA GLY A 292 28.58 -12.96 -25.85
C GLY A 292 29.27 -13.19 -27.20
N LEU A 293 28.76 -12.64 -28.30
CA LEU A 293 29.30 -12.87 -29.65
C LEU A 293 29.38 -11.55 -30.42
N SER A 294 30.24 -10.62 -29.97
CA SER A 294 30.66 -9.49 -30.80
C SER A 294 31.94 -8.79 -30.32
N ASP A 295 32.87 -9.49 -29.68
CA ASP A 295 34.22 -8.95 -29.43
C ASP A 295 35.20 -10.12 -29.45
N HIS A 296 35.65 -10.52 -30.65
CA HIS A 296 36.96 -11.14 -30.94
C HIS A 296 37.01 -11.53 -32.43
N THR A 297 36.95 -10.52 -33.30
CA THR A 297 37.55 -10.58 -34.64
C THR A 297 38.01 -9.18 -34.98
N HIS A 298 39.27 -8.89 -34.64
CA HIS A 298 40.27 -8.24 -35.50
C HIS A 298 41.61 -8.18 -34.76
#